data_AF-A0A8W7PU81-F1
#
_entry.id   AF-A0A8W7PU81-F1
#
_cell.length_a   1.000
_cell.length_b   1.000
_cell.length_c   1.000
_cell.angle_alpha   90.00
_cell.angle_beta   90.00
_cell.angle_gamma   90.00
#
_symmetry.space_group_name_H-M   'P 1'
#
loop_
_entity.id
_entity.type
_entity.pdbx_description
1 polymer ?
#
loop_
_entity_poly.entity_id
_entity_poly.type
_entity_poly.pdbx_seq_one_letter_code
_entity_poly.pdbx_strand_id
1 'polypeptide(L)'
;MPLDPATMRQDLYHQSYSKVGVIFASVPNFHEFYTELDGSNQGVECLRLLNEIIADFDELLCEERFHAIDKIKTVGSTYMAAVGLIPEHKMLPSEPGSMRRLMTALVDFVTRCASR
;
A
#
# COMPACT_ATOMS: atom_id res chain seq x y z
N MET A 1 -24.28 18.59 15.73
CA MET A 1 -23.35 18.69 14.60
C MET A 1 -22.84 17.27 14.35
N PRO A 2 -23.11 16.64 13.19
CA PRO A 2 -22.56 15.33 12.92
C PRO A 2 -21.05 15.48 12.74
N LEU A 3 -20.28 14.67 13.46
CA LEU A 3 -18.83 14.60 13.32
C LEU A 3 -18.53 13.99 11.94
N ASP A 4 -17.78 14.71 11.13
CA ASP A 4 -17.27 14.23 9.86
C ASP A 4 -16.43 12.96 10.11
N PRO A 5 -16.61 11.86 9.35
CA PRO A 5 -15.85 10.62 9.57
C PRO A 5 -14.33 10.80 9.44
N ALA A 6 -13.87 11.87 8.78
CA ALA A 6 -12.46 12.25 8.72
C ALA A 6 -11.91 12.74 10.08
N THR A 7 -12.74 13.39 10.92
CA THR A 7 -12.33 13.88 12.24
C THR A 7 -12.12 12.75 13.24
N MET A 8 -12.88 11.66 13.14
CA MET A 8 -12.70 10.48 14.03
C MET A 8 -11.31 9.83 13.91
N ARG A 9 -10.64 9.94 12.75
CA ARG A 9 -9.28 9.42 12.59
C ARG A 9 -8.22 10.24 13.34
N GLN A 10 -8.48 11.52 13.62
CA GLN A 10 -7.51 12.40 14.29
C GLN A 10 -7.46 12.21 15.81
N ASP A 11 -8.52 11.67 16.43
CA ASP A 11 -8.60 11.45 17.89
C ASP A 11 -8.16 10.03 18.33
N LEU A 12 -7.88 9.14 17.38
CA LEU A 12 -7.50 7.76 17.64
C LEU A 12 -5.97 7.61 17.75
N TYR A 13 -5.43 7.71 18.97
CA TYR A 13 -4.02 7.45 19.25
C TYR A 13 -3.66 5.95 19.20
N HIS A 14 -4.62 5.07 19.51
CA HIS A 14 -4.44 3.63 19.54
C HIS A 14 -5.73 2.90 19.18
N GLN A 15 -5.59 1.85 18.36
CA GLN A 15 -6.65 0.90 18.09
C GLN A 15 -6.09 -0.51 17.95
N SER A 16 -6.73 -1.48 18.62
CA SER A 16 -6.40 -2.89 18.48
C SER A 16 -7.19 -3.52 17.33
N TYR A 17 -6.50 -4.34 16.54
CA TYR A 17 -7.05 -5.11 15.44
C TYR A 17 -6.74 -6.58 15.66
N SER A 18 -7.76 -7.44 15.58
CA SER A 18 -7.59 -8.88 15.80
C SER A 18 -6.85 -9.56 14.64
N LYS A 19 -7.07 -9.09 13.42
CA LYS A 19 -6.48 -9.64 12.19
C LYS A 19 -6.26 -8.53 11.17
N VAL A 20 -5.09 -8.52 10.55
CA VAL A 20 -4.69 -7.61 9.48
C VAL A 20 -3.86 -8.39 8.46
N GLY A 21 -3.92 -7.97 7.20
CA GLY A 21 -2.99 -8.44 6.17
C GLY A 21 -2.06 -7.31 5.78
N VAL A 22 -0.77 -7.58 5.60
CA VAL A 22 0.24 -6.57 5.22
C VAL A 22 1.06 -7.10 4.07
N ILE A 23 1.36 -6.23 3.10
CA ILE A 23 2.26 -6.51 1.98
C ILE A 23 3.47 -5.59 2.01
N PHE A 24 4.58 -6.12 1.51
CA PHE A 24 5.81 -5.40 1.26
C PHE A 24 6.22 -5.71 -0.19
N ALA A 25 6.10 -4.71 -1.07
CA ALA A 25 6.48 -4.84 -2.48
C ALA A 25 7.73 -3.97 -2.70
N SER A 26 8.88 -4.60 -2.95
CA SER A 26 10.14 -3.91 -3.19
C SER A 26 10.56 -4.05 -4.64
N VAL A 27 10.96 -2.95 -5.26
CA VAL A 27 11.63 -3.00 -6.58
C VAL A 27 13.03 -3.59 -6.36
N PRO A 28 13.36 -4.75 -6.96
CA PRO A 28 14.65 -5.40 -6.78
C PRO A 28 15.77 -4.59 -7.43
N ASN A 29 16.99 -4.75 -6.94
CA ASN A 29 18.24 -4.16 -7.48
C ASN A 29 18.30 -2.62 -7.54
N PHE A 30 17.26 -1.90 -7.10
CA PHE A 30 17.21 -0.43 -7.18
C PHE A 30 18.40 0.26 -6.49
N HIS A 31 18.82 -0.23 -5.32
CA HIS A 31 19.91 0.36 -4.55
C HIS A 31 21.28 0.28 -5.26
N GLU A 32 21.52 -0.82 -5.98
CA GLU A 32 22.74 -1.06 -6.75
C GLU A 32 22.80 -0.12 -7.96
N PHE A 33 21.70 -0.05 -8.74
CA PHE A 33 21.56 0.88 -9.86
C PHE A 33 21.68 2.35 -9.45
N TYR A 34 21.08 2.74 -8.33
CA TYR A 34 21.18 4.12 -7.82
C TYR A 34 22.63 4.51 -7.50
N THR A 35 23.37 3.63 -6.83
CA THR A 35 24.73 3.91 -6.34
C THR A 35 25.76 3.98 -7.48
N GLU A 36 25.60 3.16 -8.53
CA GLU A 36 26.49 3.18 -9.70
C GLU A 36 26.36 4.48 -10.54
N LEU A 37 25.21 5.15 -10.45
CA LEU A 37 24.83 6.30 -11.29
C LEU A 37 24.94 7.66 -10.58
N ASP A 38 25.32 7.67 -9.29
CA ASP A 38 25.42 8.87 -8.45
C ASP A 38 26.58 9.80 -8.89
N GLY A 39 27.55 9.29 -9.67
CA GLY A 39 28.68 10.07 -10.20
C GLY A 39 28.37 10.90 -11.46
N SER A 40 27.20 10.72 -12.09
CA SER A 40 26.92 11.21 -13.46
C SER A 40 25.60 11.99 -13.60
N ASN A 41 25.01 12.53 -12.52
CA ASN A 41 23.64 13.08 -12.47
C ASN A 41 22.52 12.08 -12.83
N GLN A 42 22.85 10.80 -13.06
CA GLN A 42 21.90 9.77 -13.45
C GLN A 42 21.14 9.16 -12.25
N GLY A 43 21.66 9.30 -11.03
CA GLY A 43 20.95 8.91 -9.79
C GLY A 43 19.60 9.64 -9.60
N VAL A 44 19.49 10.88 -10.12
CA VAL A 44 18.23 11.64 -10.10
C VAL A 44 17.18 11.01 -11.01
N GLU A 45 17.59 10.51 -12.18
CA GLU A 45 16.67 9.85 -13.13
C GLU A 45 16.16 8.52 -12.56
N CYS A 46 16.97 7.77 -11.80
CA CYS A 46 16.51 6.59 -11.08
C CYS A 46 15.42 6.92 -10.04
N LEU A 47 15.56 8.04 -9.33
CA LEU A 47 14.54 8.50 -8.39
C LEU A 47 13.26 8.94 -9.09
N ARG A 48 13.36 9.57 -10.27
CA ARG A 48 12.18 9.92 -11.09
C ARG A 48 11.44 8.68 -11.54
N LEU A 49 12.15 7.69 -12.06
CA LEU A 49 11.56 6.39 -12.44
C LEU A 49 10.89 5.70 -11.25
N LEU A 50 11.53 5.69 -10.07
CA LEU A 50 10.92 5.12 -8.87
C LEU A 50 9.63 5.85 -8.48
N ASN A 51 9.62 7.18 -8.55
CA ASN A 51 8.43 7.97 -8.27
C ASN A 51 7.30 7.70 -9.27
N GLU A 52 7.64 7.47 -10.55
CA GLU A 52 6.67 7.07 -11.58
C GLU A 52 6.06 5.70 -11.27
N ILE A 53 6.88 4.69 -10.92
CA ILE A 53 6.39 3.37 -10.50
C ILE A 53 5.47 3.48 -9.27
N ILE A 54 5.85 4.28 -8.27
CA ILE A 54 5.02 4.50 -7.08
C ILE A 54 3.70 5.19 -7.44
N ALA A 55 3.74 6.18 -8.34
CA ALA A 55 2.54 6.87 -8.80
C ALA A 55 1.58 5.91 -9.53
N ASP A 56 2.11 4.99 -10.34
CA ASP A 56 1.31 3.96 -11.00
C ASP A 56 0.68 2.99 -10.00
N PHE A 57 1.39 2.64 -8.92
CA PHE A 57 0.83 1.82 -7.84
C PHE A 57 -0.26 2.55 -7.07
N ASP A 58 -0.09 3.87 -6.84
CA ASP A 58 -1.09 4.71 -6.18
C ASP A 58 -2.35 4.90 -7.06
N GLU A 59 -2.17 5.02 -8.38
CA GLU A 59 -3.29 5.05 -9.33
C GLU A 59 -4.05 3.71 -9.32
N LEU A 60 -3.33 2.59 -9.36
CA LEU A 60 -3.92 1.25 -9.28
C LEU A 60 -4.72 1.09 -7.97
N LEU A 61 -4.19 1.57 -6.86
CA LEU A 61 -4.85 1.50 -5.55
C LEU A 61 -6.20 2.25 -5.53
N CYS A 62 -6.38 3.26 -6.38
CA CYS A 62 -7.64 4.00 -6.52
C CYS A 62 -8.77 3.20 -7.20
N GLU A 63 -8.50 2.02 -7.79
CA GLU A 63 -9.56 1.20 -8.37
C GLU A 63 -10.53 0.68 -7.30
N GLU A 64 -11.84 0.65 -7.61
CA GLU A 64 -12.91 0.25 -6.67
C GLU A 64 -12.65 -1.13 -6.02
N ARG A 65 -12.03 -2.06 -6.76
CA ARG A 65 -11.70 -3.41 -6.27
C ARG A 65 -10.66 -3.42 -5.13
N PHE A 66 -9.86 -2.36 -5.02
CA PHE A 66 -8.76 -2.24 -4.06
C PHE A 66 -9.06 -1.25 -2.92
N HIS A 67 -10.28 -0.71 -2.85
CA HIS A 67 -10.69 0.24 -1.80
C HIS A 67 -10.57 -0.30 -0.36
N ALA A 68 -10.45 -1.62 -0.20
CA ALA A 68 -10.21 -2.25 1.09
C ALA A 68 -8.73 -2.28 1.52
N ILE A 69 -7.81 -1.90 0.63
CA ILE A 69 -6.37 -1.81 0.84
C ILE A 69 -6.03 -0.38 1.22
N ASP A 70 -5.28 -0.22 2.31
CA ASP A 70 -4.80 1.06 2.81
C ASP A 70 -3.28 1.14 2.65
N LYS A 71 -2.79 2.22 2.04
CA LYS A 71 -1.35 2.46 1.90
C LYS A 71 -0.80 2.91 3.24
N ILE A 72 0.18 2.17 3.77
CA ILE A 72 0.84 2.56 5.03
C ILE A 72 1.86 3.66 4.75
N LYS A 73 2.82 3.37 3.86
CA LYS A 73 3.89 4.29 3.44
C LYS A 73 4.73 3.66 2.34
N THR A 74 5.63 4.47 1.79
CA THR A 74 6.75 4.02 0.97
C THR A 74 8.07 4.33 1.69
N VAL A 75 9.02 3.41 1.67
CA VAL A 75 10.37 3.59 2.23
C VAL A 75 11.38 3.08 1.22
N GLY A 76 12.17 4.00 0.65
CA GLY A 76 13.06 3.67 -0.46
C GLY A 76 12.27 3.07 -1.64
N SER A 77 12.73 1.93 -2.15
CA SER A 77 12.02 1.19 -3.21
C SER A 77 10.92 0.24 -2.72
N THR A 78 10.61 0.25 -1.42
CA THR A 78 9.61 -0.63 -0.81
C THR A 78 8.29 0.10 -0.58
N TYR A 79 7.22 -0.41 -1.20
CA TYR A 79 5.84 0.00 -1.01
C TYR A 79 5.15 -0.89 0.04
N MET A 80 4.52 -0.28 1.04
CA MET A 80 3.82 -0.97 2.12
C MET A 80 2.33 -0.66 2.11
N ALA A 81 1.50 -1.70 2.11
CA ALA A 81 0.05 -1.57 2.20
C ALA A 81 -0.56 -2.67 3.06
N ALA A 82 -1.79 -2.47 3.52
CA ALA A 82 -2.46 -3.40 4.40
C ALA A 82 -3.98 -3.44 4.18
N VAL A 83 -4.60 -4.53 4.60
CA VAL A 83 -6.06 -4.70 4.64
C VAL A 83 -6.53 -4.97 6.07
N GLY A 84 -7.78 -4.64 6.34
CA GLY A 84 -8.40 -4.83 7.67
C GLY A 84 -8.14 -3.68 8.64
N LEU A 85 -7.47 -2.61 8.21
CA LEU A 85 -7.27 -1.37 8.99
C LEU A 85 -8.47 -0.42 8.88
N ILE A 86 -9.11 -0.39 7.71
CA ILE A 86 -10.26 0.45 7.40
C ILE A 86 -11.49 -0.07 8.17
N PRO A 87 -12.18 0.76 8.98
CA PRO A 87 -13.33 0.35 9.79
C PRO A 87 -14.43 -0.38 9.01
N GLU A 88 -14.70 0.07 7.79
CA GLU A 88 -15.71 -0.47 6.87
C GLU A 88 -15.30 -1.83 6.27
N HIS A 89 -14.00 -2.15 6.30
CA HIS A 89 -13.41 -3.35 5.70
C HIS A 89 -12.68 -4.23 6.72
N LYS A 90 -13.13 -4.24 7.98
CA LYS A 90 -12.54 -5.08 9.04
C LYS A 90 -12.73 -6.57 8.78
N MET A 91 -11.71 -7.36 9.16
CA MET A 91 -11.77 -8.82 9.17
C MET A 91 -12.61 -9.32 10.35
N LEU A 92 -13.93 -9.31 10.19
CA LEU A 92 -14.85 -9.78 11.23
C LEU A 92 -14.85 -11.31 11.32
N PRO A 93 -14.74 -11.90 12.53
CA PRO A 93 -14.80 -13.35 12.72
C PRO A 93 -16.19 -13.94 12.45
N SER A 94 -17.24 -13.10 12.46
CA SER A 94 -18.61 -13.47 12.14
C SER A 94 -18.87 -13.67 10.64
N GLU A 95 -17.97 -13.20 9.77
CA GLU A 95 -18.10 -13.32 8.31
C GLU A 95 -17.03 -14.27 7.73
N PRO A 96 -17.33 -15.58 7.59
CA PRO A 96 -16.34 -16.60 7.19
C PRO A 96 -15.78 -16.45 5.76
N GLY A 97 -16.15 -15.42 4.99
CA GLY A 97 -15.59 -15.09 3.67
C GLY A 97 -14.77 -13.79 3.62
N SER A 98 -14.84 -12.95 4.64
CA SER A 98 -14.22 -11.60 4.62
C SER A 98 -12.70 -11.67 4.53
N MET A 99 -12.06 -12.52 5.34
CA MET A 99 -10.61 -12.74 5.31
C MET A 99 -10.13 -13.17 3.92
N ARG A 100 -10.78 -14.17 3.32
CA ARG A 100 -10.37 -14.68 2.00
C ARG A 100 -10.43 -13.57 0.96
N ARG A 101 -11.51 -12.80 0.92
CA ARG A 101 -11.68 -11.68 -0.02
C ARG A 101 -10.59 -10.63 0.13
N LEU A 102 -10.31 -10.21 1.36
CA LEU A 102 -9.31 -9.18 1.65
C LEU A 102 -7.89 -9.66 1.33
N MET A 103 -7.56 -10.92 1.63
CA MET A 103 -6.26 -11.48 1.25
C MET A 103 -6.13 -11.66 -0.27
N THR A 104 -7.19 -12.08 -0.96
CA THR A 104 -7.20 -12.13 -2.43
C THR A 104 -7.01 -10.75 -3.04
N ALA A 105 -7.61 -9.70 -2.47
CA ALA A 105 -7.42 -8.34 -2.94
C ALA A 105 -5.95 -7.89 -2.83
N LEU A 106 -5.28 -8.17 -1.70
CA LEU A 106 -3.84 -7.90 -1.56
C LEU A 106 -3.00 -8.64 -2.61
N VAL A 107 -3.27 -9.93 -2.84
CA VAL A 107 -2.53 -10.74 -3.80
C VAL A 107 -2.75 -10.24 -5.24
N ASP A 108 -3.98 -9.90 -5.60
CA ASP A 108 -4.31 -9.35 -6.93
C ASP A 108 -3.62 -7.98 -7.12
N PHE A 109 -3.64 -7.12 -6.10
CA PHE A 109 -2.92 -5.84 -6.14
C PHE A 109 -1.43 -6.03 -6.41
N VAL A 110 -0.74 -6.89 -5.64
CA VAL A 110 0.70 -7.16 -5.84
C VAL A 110 0.98 -7.76 -7.21
N THR A 111 0.13 -8.69 -7.67
CA THR A 111 0.30 -9.33 -8.99
C THR A 111 0.18 -8.31 -10.11
N ARG A 112 -0.74 -7.34 -9.98
CA ARG A 112 -0.90 -6.26 -10.95
C ARG A 112 0.23 -5.25 -10.90
N CYS A 113 0.72 -4.89 -9.72
CA CYS A 113 1.91 -4.05 -9.57
C CYS A 113 3.12 -4.67 -10.28
N ALA A 114 3.28 -5.99 -10.22
CA ALA A 114 4.39 -6.69 -10.88
C ALA A 114 4.21 -6.86 -12.40
N SER A 115 3.01 -6.57 -12.93
CA SER A 115 2.68 -6.72 -14.36
C SER A 115 2.67 -5.39 -15.12
N ARG A 116 2.88 -4.26 -14.44
CA ARG A 116 3.12 -2.94 -15.03
C ARG A 116 4.62 -2.66 -15.03
#